data_AF-A0A6V7UJ88-F1
#
_entry.id   AF-A0A6V7UJ88-F1
#
_cell.length_a   1.000
_cell.length_b   1.000
_cell.length_c   1.000
_cell.angle_alpha   90.00
_cell.angle_beta   90.00
_cell.angle_gamma   90.00
#
_symmetry.space_group_name_H-M   'P 1'
#
loop_
_entity.id
_entity.type
_entity.pdbx_description
1 polymer ?
#
loop_
_entity_poly.entity_id
_entity_poly.type
_entity_poly.pdbx_seq_one_letter_code
_entity_poly.pdbx_strand_id
1 'polypeptide(L)'
;MSNTTWIFNFFNTLSQAVIPPNIIALLIVVPSTILYLTELGVIFRFKKAFKSSFFKLFAARTISSILGLIGQCLYSRFGRVGFFLSIYLKLSGVYLAIFYFMTAYFYLVEGTCTITLLLNRLTALVWPLKYERIWKKLWYWAIILAYILPLTQTWHIVFLDIVIWVHDDNATFTLLTQMKSDDTNDPLIAAEFSGFFTIVRLAINLASLFVYKKTKIVSSQQTDSKQKMEARLTIYSILTFFGQLLYTFYMVN
;
A
#
# COMPACT_ATOMS: atom_id res chain seq x y z
N MET A 1 19.33 -15.53 29.19
CA MET A 1 18.42 -16.06 28.15
C MET A 1 17.40 -14.99 27.85
N SER A 2 17.48 -14.40 26.65
CA SER A 2 16.95 -13.07 26.32
C SER A 2 15.48 -13.09 25.87
N ASN A 3 14.76 -12.01 26.19
CA ASN A 3 13.37 -11.70 25.81
C ASN A 3 13.06 -11.81 24.30
N THR A 4 14.07 -11.94 23.44
CA THR A 4 13.92 -12.14 22.00
C THR A 4 13.41 -13.53 21.61
N THR A 5 13.68 -14.54 22.44
CA THR A 5 13.31 -15.94 22.16
C THR A 5 11.80 -16.15 22.20
N TRP A 6 11.08 -15.44 23.08
CA TRP A 6 9.62 -15.53 23.15
C TRP A 6 8.94 -14.83 21.97
N ILE A 7 9.48 -13.69 21.52
CA ILE A 7 8.97 -13.00 20.33
C ILE A 7 9.14 -13.88 19.09
N PHE A 8 10.33 -14.48 18.92
CA PHE A 8 10.60 -15.40 17.82
C PHE A 8 9.69 -16.64 17.88
N ASN A 9 9.52 -17.25 19.05
CA ASN A 9 8.62 -18.38 19.23
C ASN A 9 7.14 -17.99 19.07
N PHE A 10 6.74 -16.77 19.41
CA PHE A 10 5.38 -16.28 19.21
C PHE A 10 5.08 -16.08 17.72
N PHE A 11 6.00 -15.48 16.95
CA PHE A 11 5.84 -15.35 15.50
C PHE A 11 5.95 -16.70 14.78
N ASN A 12 6.84 -17.60 15.22
CA ASN A 12 6.95 -18.95 14.70
C ASN A 12 5.69 -19.77 15.02
N THR A 13 5.11 -19.60 16.22
CA THR A 13 3.81 -20.19 16.59
C THR A 13 2.67 -19.55 15.83
N LEU A 14 2.69 -18.26 15.48
CA LEU A 14 1.69 -17.65 14.59
C LEU A 14 1.81 -18.13 13.13
N SER A 15 3.03 -18.44 12.68
CA SER A 15 3.33 -19.03 11.38
C SER A 15 2.91 -20.50 11.31
N GLN A 16 3.10 -21.25 12.40
CA GLN A 16 2.84 -22.70 12.52
C GLN A 16 1.45 -23.01 13.07
N ALA A 17 0.82 -22.09 13.80
CA ALA A 17 -0.52 -22.26 14.32
C ALA A 17 -1.48 -22.31 13.14
N VAL A 18 -2.35 -23.32 13.20
CA VAL A 18 -3.50 -23.57 12.35
C VAL A 18 -4.56 -22.47 12.56
N ILE A 19 -4.18 -21.20 12.53
CA ILE A 19 -5.06 -20.17 12.01
C ILE A 19 -4.91 -20.34 10.51
N PRO A 20 -5.93 -20.83 9.78
CA PRO A 20 -5.82 -20.97 8.34
C PRO A 20 -5.30 -19.64 7.80
N PRO A 21 -4.25 -19.63 6.95
CA PRO A 21 -3.73 -18.41 6.32
C PRO A 21 -4.85 -17.53 5.74
N ASN A 22 -5.98 -18.17 5.41
CA ASN A 22 -7.25 -17.59 4.99
C ASN A 22 -7.96 -16.72 6.04
N ILE A 23 -7.91 -17.03 7.34
CA ILE A 23 -8.49 -16.21 8.41
C ILE A 23 -7.66 -14.95 8.65
N ILE A 24 -6.32 -15.05 8.68
CA ILE A 24 -5.42 -13.89 8.78
C ILE A 24 -5.58 -12.99 7.56
N ALA A 25 -5.66 -13.59 6.37
CA ALA A 25 -5.99 -12.86 5.15
C ALA A 25 -7.34 -12.15 5.31
N LEU A 26 -8.42 -12.83 5.69
CA LEU A 26 -9.74 -12.21 5.87
C LEU A 26 -9.73 -11.04 6.89
N LEU A 27 -9.02 -11.19 8.01
CA LEU A 27 -8.89 -10.15 9.04
C LEU A 27 -8.17 -8.90 8.55
N ILE A 28 -7.27 -9.02 7.57
CA ILE A 28 -6.59 -7.86 6.96
C ILE A 28 -7.42 -7.30 5.79
N VAL A 29 -8.00 -8.20 4.99
CA VAL A 29 -8.65 -7.85 3.72
C VAL A 29 -9.99 -7.16 3.91
N VAL A 30 -10.81 -7.66 4.82
CA VAL A 30 -12.14 -7.08 5.05
C VAL A 30 -12.02 -5.63 5.52
N PRO A 31 -11.19 -5.29 6.53
CA PRO A 31 -10.96 -3.90 6.91
C PRO A 31 -10.38 -3.04 5.79
N SER A 32 -9.37 -3.51 5.05
CA SER A 32 -8.79 -2.77 3.92
C SER A 32 -9.83 -2.48 2.83
N THR A 33 -10.66 -3.47 2.50
CA THR A 33 -11.73 -3.32 1.49
C THR A 33 -12.77 -2.30 1.93
N ILE A 34 -13.23 -2.39 3.18
CA ILE A 34 -14.16 -1.40 3.76
C ILE A 34 -13.56 0.01 3.72
N LEU A 35 -12.28 0.13 4.06
CA LEU A 35 -11.57 1.40 4.05
C LEU A 35 -11.50 1.98 2.63
N TYR A 36 -11.09 1.21 1.62
CA TYR A 36 -11.03 1.69 0.24
C TYR A 36 -12.40 2.04 -0.35
N LEU A 37 -13.44 1.26 -0.03
CA LEU A 37 -14.82 1.60 -0.41
C LEU A 37 -15.29 2.90 0.25
N THR A 38 -14.90 3.12 1.51
CA THR A 38 -15.19 4.37 2.22
C THR A 38 -14.46 5.55 1.58
N GLU A 39 -13.17 5.42 1.24
CA GLU A 39 -12.41 6.45 0.54
C GLU A 39 -13.02 6.79 -0.83
N LEU A 40 -13.46 5.77 -1.57
CA LEU A 40 -14.20 5.93 -2.81
C LEU A 40 -15.51 6.70 -2.58
N GLY A 41 -16.28 6.34 -1.55
CA GLY A 41 -17.48 7.06 -1.15
C GLY A 41 -17.21 8.54 -0.83
N VAL A 42 -16.11 8.85 -0.15
CA VAL A 42 -15.66 10.22 0.12
C VAL A 42 -15.35 10.97 -1.18
N ILE A 43 -14.65 10.34 -2.12
CA ILE A 43 -14.39 10.90 -3.45
C ILE A 43 -15.70 11.25 -4.17
N PHE A 44 -16.67 10.33 -4.18
CA PHE A 44 -17.95 10.57 -4.84
C PHE A 44 -18.78 11.66 -4.15
N ARG A 45 -18.74 11.74 -2.81
CA ARG A 45 -19.48 12.73 -2.02
C ARG A 45 -18.89 14.14 -2.14
N PHE A 46 -17.57 14.26 -2.19
CA PHE A 46 -16.86 15.54 -2.20
C PHE A 46 -16.32 15.93 -3.59
N LYS A 47 -16.96 15.47 -4.67
CA LYS A 47 -16.59 15.79 -6.07
C LYS A 47 -16.33 17.29 -6.32
N LYS A 48 -17.08 18.19 -5.69
CA LYS A 48 -16.89 19.65 -5.85
C LYS A 48 -15.53 20.14 -5.28
N ALA A 49 -14.94 19.42 -4.33
CA ALA A 49 -13.65 19.73 -3.73
C ALA A 49 -12.44 19.22 -4.55
N PHE A 50 -12.67 18.48 -5.65
CA PHE A 50 -11.61 18.03 -6.58
C PHE A 50 -10.83 19.16 -7.25
N LYS A 51 -11.23 20.43 -7.06
CA LYS A 51 -10.42 21.58 -7.48
C LYS A 51 -9.08 21.65 -6.73
N SER A 52 -9.05 21.19 -5.47
CA SER A 52 -7.83 21.16 -4.66
C SER A 52 -6.87 20.07 -5.11
N SER A 53 -5.57 20.40 -5.18
CA SER A 53 -4.49 19.44 -5.45
C SER A 53 -4.50 18.26 -4.48
N PHE A 54 -4.83 18.50 -3.22
CA PHE A 54 -4.96 17.46 -2.19
C PHE A 54 -5.96 16.37 -2.62
N PHE A 55 -7.17 16.76 -3.03
CA PHE A 55 -8.21 15.79 -3.42
C PHE A 55 -7.85 15.03 -4.69
N LYS A 56 -7.16 15.66 -5.64
CA LYS A 56 -6.69 14.99 -6.86
C LYS A 56 -5.65 13.91 -6.55
N LEU A 57 -4.68 14.23 -5.70
CA LEU A 57 -3.65 13.28 -5.25
C LEU A 57 -4.25 12.16 -4.40
N PHE A 58 -5.18 12.50 -3.51
CA PHE A 58 -5.93 11.52 -2.72
C PHE A 58 -6.71 10.55 -3.62
N ALA A 59 -7.39 11.07 -4.64
CA ALA A 59 -8.12 10.23 -5.59
C ALA A 59 -7.20 9.30 -6.38
N ALA A 60 -6.07 9.80 -6.87
CA ALA A 60 -5.08 8.98 -7.56
C ALA A 60 -4.59 7.82 -6.68
N ARG A 61 -4.27 8.10 -5.41
CA ARG A 61 -3.89 7.08 -4.41
C ARG A 61 -4.97 6.03 -4.22
N THR A 62 -6.21 6.44 -3.93
CA THR A 62 -7.32 5.52 -3.67
C THR A 62 -7.64 4.65 -4.89
N ILE A 63 -7.59 5.20 -6.10
CA ILE A 63 -7.76 4.42 -7.33
C ILE A 63 -6.67 3.35 -7.44
N SER A 64 -5.41 3.72 -7.21
CA SER A 64 -4.30 2.76 -7.21
C SER A 64 -4.48 1.66 -6.16
N SER A 65 -4.92 2.00 -4.96
CA SER A 65 -5.20 1.02 -3.91
C SER A 65 -6.28 0.01 -4.29
N ILE A 66 -7.35 0.46 -4.94
CA ILE A 66 -8.42 -0.42 -5.41
C ILE A 66 -7.91 -1.35 -6.52
N LEU A 67 -7.16 -0.80 -7.48
CA LEU A 67 -6.58 -1.60 -8.56
C LEU A 67 -5.55 -2.61 -8.03
N GLY A 68 -4.76 -2.24 -7.02
CA GLY A 68 -3.85 -3.14 -6.32
C GLY A 68 -4.58 -4.24 -5.56
N LEU A 69 -5.70 -3.91 -4.90
CA LEU A 69 -6.54 -4.91 -4.23
C LEU A 69 -7.12 -5.92 -5.24
N ILE A 70 -7.60 -5.45 -6.39
CA ILE A 70 -8.09 -6.32 -7.48
C ILE A 70 -6.96 -7.23 -7.96
N GLY A 71 -5.77 -6.66 -8.20
CA GLY A 71 -4.57 -7.43 -8.56
C GLY A 71 -4.26 -8.53 -7.53
N GLN A 72 -4.24 -8.19 -6.24
CA GLN A 72 -4.00 -9.17 -5.17
C GLN A 72 -5.06 -10.26 -5.11
N CYS A 73 -6.33 -9.91 -5.33
CA CYS A 73 -7.40 -10.91 -5.39
C CYS A 73 -7.16 -11.92 -6.52
N LEU A 74 -6.82 -11.42 -7.72
CA LEU A 74 -6.56 -12.23 -8.90
C LEU A 74 -5.25 -13.02 -8.80
N TYR A 75 -4.20 -12.48 -8.18
CA TYR A 75 -2.91 -13.14 -8.14
C TYR A 75 -2.81 -14.19 -7.03
N SER A 76 -3.20 -13.86 -5.80
CA SER A 76 -2.90 -14.70 -4.64
C SER A 76 -4.11 -15.17 -3.85
N ARG A 77 -5.20 -14.37 -3.79
CA ARG A 77 -6.26 -14.63 -2.80
C ARG A 77 -7.32 -15.60 -3.29
N PHE A 78 -7.76 -15.50 -4.54
CA PHE A 78 -8.68 -16.49 -5.10
C PHE A 78 -8.08 -17.89 -5.09
N GLY A 79 -6.77 -18.00 -5.36
CA GLY A 79 -6.04 -19.26 -5.25
C GLY A 79 -6.07 -19.88 -3.85
N ARG A 80 -5.78 -19.09 -2.82
CA ARG A 80 -5.79 -19.55 -1.41
C ARG A 80 -7.14 -20.01 -0.89
N VAL A 81 -8.24 -19.54 -1.50
CA VAL A 81 -9.62 -19.94 -1.16
C VAL A 81 -10.15 -21.02 -2.11
N GLY A 82 -9.44 -21.31 -3.21
CA GLY A 82 -9.86 -22.27 -4.23
C GLY A 82 -10.92 -21.74 -5.20
N PHE A 83 -11.10 -20.41 -5.24
CA PHE A 83 -12.04 -19.79 -6.16
C PHE A 83 -11.50 -19.82 -7.60
N PHE A 84 -12.39 -20.17 -8.53
CA PHE A 84 -12.14 -20.11 -9.97
C PHE A 84 -11.01 -21.02 -10.49
N LEU A 85 -10.59 -22.06 -9.77
CA LEU A 85 -9.50 -22.97 -10.19
C LEU A 85 -9.63 -23.43 -11.65
N SER A 86 -10.83 -23.85 -12.06
CA SER A 86 -11.12 -24.30 -13.43
C SER A 86 -10.94 -23.23 -14.52
N ILE A 87 -11.05 -21.95 -14.15
CA ILE A 87 -10.76 -20.81 -15.03
C ILE A 87 -9.25 -20.59 -15.09
N TYR A 88 -8.57 -20.59 -13.93
CA TYR A 88 -7.13 -20.37 -13.86
C TYR A 88 -6.35 -21.41 -14.65
N LEU A 89 -6.71 -22.69 -14.55
CA LEU A 89 -6.07 -23.78 -15.32
C LEU A 89 -6.19 -23.63 -16.84
N LYS A 90 -7.10 -22.77 -17.33
CA LYS A 90 -7.28 -22.46 -18.76
C LYS A 90 -6.57 -21.18 -19.19
N LEU A 91 -6.08 -20.37 -18.24
CA LEU A 91 -5.37 -19.14 -18.55
C LEU A 91 -3.94 -19.45 -19.01
N SER A 92 -3.47 -18.72 -20.01
CA SER A 92 -2.06 -18.74 -20.38
C SER A 92 -1.20 -18.05 -19.31
N GLY A 93 0.09 -18.40 -19.25
CA GLY A 93 1.06 -17.79 -18.34
C GLY A 93 1.11 -16.26 -18.43
N VAL A 94 0.83 -15.69 -19.60
CA VAL A 94 0.78 -14.23 -19.81
C VAL A 94 -0.28 -13.55 -18.94
N TYR A 95 -1.48 -14.14 -18.80
CA TYR A 95 -2.52 -13.56 -17.95
C TYR A 95 -2.15 -13.63 -16.46
N LEU A 96 -1.51 -14.73 -16.06
CA LEU A 96 -1.01 -14.91 -14.70
C LEU A 96 0.09 -13.89 -14.38
N ALA A 97 1.01 -13.65 -15.33
CA ALA A 97 2.03 -12.61 -15.27
C ALA A 97 1.43 -11.21 -15.16
N ILE A 98 0.34 -10.93 -15.91
CA ILE A 98 -0.40 -9.66 -15.78
C ILE A 98 -1.00 -9.49 -14.37
N PHE A 99 -1.56 -10.54 -13.77
CA PHE A 99 -2.09 -10.45 -12.40
C PHE A 99 -0.99 -10.15 -11.38
N TYR A 100 0.19 -10.76 -11.55
CA TYR A 100 1.35 -10.48 -10.71
C TYR A 100 1.85 -9.04 -10.91
N PHE A 101 2.02 -8.62 -12.16
CA PHE A 101 2.39 -7.26 -12.53
C PHE A 101 1.43 -6.24 -11.91
N MET A 102 0.12 -6.43 -12.03
CA MET A 102 -0.87 -5.53 -11.42
C MET A 102 -0.66 -5.39 -9.91
N THR A 103 -0.42 -6.51 -9.23
CA THR A 103 -0.17 -6.53 -7.78
C THR A 103 1.07 -5.71 -7.42
N ALA A 104 2.21 -6.00 -8.05
CA ALA A 104 3.47 -5.33 -7.77
C ALA A 104 3.45 -3.84 -8.17
N TYR A 105 2.95 -3.56 -9.38
CA TYR A 105 2.89 -2.21 -9.93
C TYR A 105 2.03 -1.28 -9.07
N PHE A 106 0.77 -1.65 -8.82
CA PHE A 106 -0.12 -0.76 -8.07
C PHE A 106 0.28 -0.61 -6.60
N TYR A 107 0.99 -1.58 -6.02
CA TYR A 107 1.60 -1.44 -4.70
C TYR A 107 2.62 -0.29 -4.67
N LEU A 108 3.54 -0.24 -5.65
CA LEU A 108 4.53 0.83 -5.77
C LEU A 108 3.91 2.19 -6.15
N VAL A 109 2.89 2.18 -7.03
CA VAL A 109 2.13 3.40 -7.40
C VAL A 109 1.41 3.96 -6.18
N GLU A 110 0.70 3.13 -5.41
CA GLU A 110 0.06 3.56 -4.16
C GLU A 110 1.08 4.19 -3.23
N GLY A 111 2.27 3.59 -3.14
CA GLY A 111 3.30 4.10 -2.25
C GLY A 111 3.86 5.45 -2.65
N THR A 112 4.09 5.65 -3.94
CA THR A 112 4.56 6.92 -4.49
C THR A 112 3.48 8.00 -4.39
N CYS A 113 2.21 7.65 -4.66
CA CYS A 113 1.07 8.53 -4.44
C CYS A 113 0.92 8.95 -2.98
N THR A 114 1.12 8.01 -2.05
CA THR A 114 1.04 8.27 -0.60
C THR A 114 2.12 9.26 -0.17
N ILE A 115 3.39 9.04 -0.56
CA ILE A 115 4.47 9.99 -0.28
C ILE A 115 4.13 11.37 -0.84
N THR A 116 3.69 11.43 -2.09
CA THR A 116 3.34 12.70 -2.76
C THR A 116 2.22 13.44 -2.02
N LEU A 117 1.19 12.72 -1.58
CA LEU A 117 0.10 13.29 -0.79
C LEU A 117 0.60 13.84 0.56
N LEU A 118 1.51 13.12 1.22
CA LEU A 118 2.10 13.58 2.48
C LEU A 118 2.98 14.83 2.28
N LEU A 119 3.77 14.90 1.20
CA LEU A 119 4.54 16.09 0.83
C LEU A 119 3.63 17.28 0.50
N ASN A 120 2.51 17.04 -0.19
CA ASN A 120 1.50 18.05 -0.44
C ASN A 120 0.96 18.63 0.88
N ARG A 121 0.59 17.77 1.85
CA ARG A 121 0.15 18.21 3.18
C ARG A 121 1.24 18.97 3.93
N LEU A 122 2.46 18.45 3.96
CA LEU A 122 3.60 19.12 4.60
C LEU A 122 3.84 20.51 3.99
N THR A 123 3.73 20.65 2.67
CA THR A 123 3.87 21.94 1.99
C THR A 123 2.81 22.94 2.46
N ALA A 124 1.57 22.50 2.68
CA ALA A 124 0.49 23.34 3.19
C ALA A 124 0.77 23.85 4.62
N LEU A 125 1.47 23.05 5.44
CA LEU A 125 1.85 23.40 6.80
C LEU A 125 3.10 24.31 6.85
N VAL A 126 4.13 24.01 6.07
CA VAL A 126 5.40 24.76 6.07
C VAL A 126 5.29 26.07 5.32
N TRP A 127 4.58 26.08 4.18
CA TRP A 127 4.47 27.24 3.30
C TRP A 127 3.02 27.53 2.89
N PRO A 128 2.12 27.86 3.84
CA PRO A 128 0.70 28.06 3.56
C PRO A 128 0.44 29.13 2.48
N LEU A 129 1.21 30.23 2.49
CA LEU A 129 1.06 31.33 1.52
C LEU A 129 1.52 30.97 0.09
N LYS A 130 2.45 30.01 -0.05
CA LYS A 130 2.96 29.58 -1.36
C LYS A 130 2.32 28.28 -1.84
N TYR A 131 1.53 27.61 -0.99
CA TYR A 131 0.94 26.31 -1.25
C TYR A 131 0.19 26.25 -2.59
N GLU A 132 -0.75 27.17 -2.81
CA GLU A 132 -1.54 27.18 -4.04
C GLU A 132 -0.67 27.42 -5.27
N ARG A 133 0.34 28.29 -5.18
CA ARG A 133 1.26 28.57 -6.29
C ARG A 133 2.07 27.33 -6.66
N ILE A 134 2.64 26.63 -5.68
CA ILE A 134 3.44 25.42 -5.87
C ILE A 134 2.57 24.32 -6.49
N TRP A 135 1.42 24.04 -5.86
CA TRP A 135 0.59 22.90 -6.21
C TRP A 135 -0.45 23.18 -7.31
N LYS A 136 -0.46 24.37 -7.93
CA LYS A 136 -1.33 24.65 -9.08
C LYS A 136 -1.02 23.77 -10.29
N LYS A 137 0.27 23.51 -10.54
CA LYS A 137 0.75 22.68 -11.66
C LYS A 137 1.51 21.43 -11.20
N LEU A 138 2.14 21.46 -10.03
CA LEU A 138 2.97 20.34 -9.55
C LEU A 138 2.18 19.05 -9.35
N TRP A 139 0.89 19.14 -8.98
CA TRP A 139 0.05 17.94 -8.75
C TRP A 139 -0.02 17.03 -9.97
N TYR A 140 -0.06 17.60 -11.19
CA TYR A 140 -0.16 16.84 -12.43
C TYR A 140 1.12 16.04 -12.69
N TRP A 141 2.28 16.70 -12.60
CA TRP A 141 3.58 16.06 -12.72
C TRP A 141 3.82 15.01 -11.65
N ALA A 142 3.36 15.28 -10.42
CA ALA A 142 3.51 14.35 -9.33
C ALA A 142 2.69 13.06 -9.55
N ILE A 143 1.49 13.16 -10.13
CA ILE A 143 0.72 11.97 -10.54
C ILE A 143 1.42 11.23 -11.68
N ILE A 144 1.90 11.93 -12.71
CA ILE A 144 2.63 11.29 -13.82
C ILE A 144 3.82 10.51 -13.30
N LEU A 145 4.67 11.13 -12.48
CA LEU A 145 5.84 10.48 -11.91
C LEU A 145 5.46 9.31 -11.01
N ALA A 146 4.37 9.42 -10.25
CA ALA A 146 3.88 8.34 -9.40
C ALA A 146 3.47 7.08 -10.16
N TYR A 147 3.10 7.21 -11.45
CA TYR A 147 2.76 6.07 -12.31
C TYR A 147 3.95 5.62 -13.18
N ILE A 148 4.77 6.55 -13.68
CA ILE A 148 5.92 6.21 -14.54
C ILE A 148 7.04 5.54 -13.75
N LEU A 149 7.37 6.03 -12.55
CA LEU A 149 8.50 5.49 -11.77
C LEU A 149 8.32 3.98 -11.47
N PRO A 150 7.16 3.51 -10.98
CA PRO A 150 6.94 2.09 -10.78
C PRO A 150 7.04 1.22 -12.04
N LEU A 151 6.68 1.74 -13.22
CA LEU A 151 6.81 0.97 -14.47
C LEU A 151 8.25 0.56 -14.74
N THR A 152 9.22 1.43 -14.48
CA THR A 152 10.65 1.13 -14.67
C THR A 152 11.12 -0.03 -13.81
N GLN A 153 10.43 -0.29 -12.70
CA GLN A 153 10.77 -1.33 -11.74
C GLN A 153 10.00 -2.62 -12.03
N THR A 154 8.76 -2.56 -12.54
CA THR A 154 7.90 -3.73 -12.65
C THR A 154 7.66 -4.24 -14.06
N TRP A 155 8.11 -3.54 -15.11
CA TRP A 155 7.81 -3.93 -16.50
C TRP A 155 8.27 -5.35 -16.86
N HIS A 156 9.39 -5.82 -16.27
CA HIS A 156 9.96 -7.14 -16.53
C HIS A 156 9.04 -8.29 -16.07
N ILE A 157 8.16 -8.03 -15.10
CA ILE A 157 7.24 -9.02 -14.51
C ILE A 157 6.28 -9.61 -15.57
N VAL A 158 5.92 -8.82 -16.58
CA VAL A 158 4.99 -9.26 -17.64
C VAL A 158 5.59 -10.40 -18.49
N PHE A 159 6.91 -10.57 -18.45
CA PHE A 159 7.64 -11.61 -19.18
C PHE A 159 8.00 -12.82 -18.32
N LEU A 160 7.53 -12.89 -17.07
CA LEU A 160 7.79 -14.03 -16.20
C LEU A 160 6.88 -15.21 -16.54
N ASP A 161 7.46 -16.41 -16.49
CA ASP A 161 6.72 -17.66 -16.60
C ASP A 161 6.10 -18.00 -15.24
N ILE A 162 4.80 -17.69 -15.12
CA ILE A 162 4.02 -18.00 -13.92
C ILE A 162 3.25 -19.31 -14.14
N VAL A 163 3.44 -20.24 -13.21
CA VAL A 163 2.78 -21.54 -13.19
C VAL A 163 1.78 -21.65 -12.04
N ILE A 164 0.77 -22.49 -12.23
CA ILE A 164 -0.24 -22.78 -11.22
C ILE A 164 0.20 -24.04 -10.48
N TRP A 165 0.36 -23.93 -9.17
CA TRP A 165 0.57 -25.07 -8.29
C TRP A 165 -0.71 -25.36 -7.51
N VAL A 166 -1.32 -26.52 -7.77
CA VAL A 166 -2.53 -26.99 -7.06
C VAL A 166 -2.08 -27.74 -5.81
N HIS A 167 -2.67 -27.40 -4.66
CA HIS A 167 -2.34 -28.03 -3.38
C HIS A 167 -2.98 -29.42 -3.26
N ASP A 168 -2.56 -30.20 -2.26
CA ASP A 168 -3.02 -31.58 -2.02
C ASP A 168 -4.53 -31.72 -1.80
N ASP A 169 -5.22 -30.62 -1.46
CA ASP A 169 -6.69 -30.58 -1.32
C ASP A 169 -7.43 -30.57 -2.67
N ASN A 170 -6.71 -30.51 -3.80
CA ASN A 170 -7.24 -30.41 -5.17
C ASN A 170 -8.23 -29.25 -5.39
N ALA A 171 -8.24 -28.27 -4.50
CA ALA A 171 -9.20 -27.17 -4.50
C ALA A 171 -8.47 -25.83 -4.49
N THR A 172 -7.45 -25.68 -3.66
CA THR A 172 -6.66 -24.46 -3.54
C THR A 172 -5.47 -24.50 -4.49
N PHE A 173 -4.98 -23.32 -4.87
CA PHE A 173 -3.80 -23.19 -5.71
C PHE A 173 -2.99 -21.95 -5.39
N THR A 174 -1.76 -21.91 -5.86
CA THR A 174 -0.87 -20.75 -5.75
C THR A 174 -0.20 -20.49 -7.08
N LEU A 175 -0.05 -19.21 -7.41
CA LEU A 175 0.71 -18.80 -8.58
C LEU A 175 2.18 -18.65 -8.17
N LEU A 176 3.05 -19.40 -8.83
CA LEU A 176 4.48 -19.39 -8.57
C LEU A 176 5.21 -18.94 -9.82
N THR A 177 6.19 -18.08 -9.66
CA THR A 177 7.18 -17.83 -10.70
C THR A 177 8.08 -19.07 -10.79
N GLN A 178 8.35 -19.57 -12.00
CA GLN A 178 9.44 -20.52 -12.18
C GLN A 178 10.75 -19.77 -11.96
N MET A 179 11.22 -19.72 -10.71
CA MET A 179 12.50 -19.11 -10.39
C MET A 179 13.60 -19.85 -11.15
N LYS A 180 14.31 -19.16 -12.05
CA LYS A 180 15.62 -19.64 -12.47
C LYS A 180 16.57 -19.48 -11.29
N SER A 181 17.62 -20.29 -11.22
CA SER A 181 18.57 -20.32 -10.09
C SER A 181 19.26 -18.97 -9.80
N ASP A 182 19.14 -17.98 -10.69
CA ASP A 182 19.65 -16.60 -10.52
C ASP A 182 18.58 -15.58 -10.06
N ASP A 183 17.28 -15.95 -9.95
CA ASP A 183 16.17 -15.02 -9.65
C ASP A 183 15.91 -14.82 -8.13
N THR A 184 16.91 -15.05 -7.27
CA THR A 184 16.78 -15.10 -5.80
C THR A 184 16.41 -13.79 -5.09
N ASN A 185 16.06 -12.72 -5.80
CA ASN A 185 15.94 -11.37 -5.22
C ASN A 185 14.52 -10.78 -5.18
N ASP A 186 13.51 -11.36 -5.80
CA ASP A 186 12.19 -10.71 -5.94
C ASP A 186 11.45 -10.41 -4.59
N PRO A 187 11.37 -11.35 -3.63
CA PRO A 187 10.75 -11.08 -2.32
C PRO A 187 11.54 -10.05 -1.51
N LEU A 188 12.87 -10.10 -1.62
CA LEU A 188 13.79 -9.21 -0.91
C LEU A 188 13.67 -7.78 -1.44
N ILE A 189 13.65 -7.60 -2.77
CA ILE A 189 13.45 -6.31 -3.42
C ILE A 189 12.08 -5.71 -3.02
N ALA A 190 11.02 -6.52 -3.02
CA ALA A 190 9.70 -6.07 -2.58
C ALA A 190 9.71 -5.63 -1.10
N ALA A 191 10.39 -6.37 -0.23
CA ALA A 191 10.55 -6.03 1.18
C ALA A 191 11.38 -4.74 1.38
N GLU A 192 12.45 -4.55 0.62
CA GLU A 192 13.28 -3.35 0.64
C GLU A 192 12.48 -2.11 0.22
N PHE A 193 11.72 -2.18 -0.87
CA PHE A 193 10.85 -1.09 -1.30
C PHE A 193 9.75 -0.81 -0.26
N SER A 194 9.13 -1.85 0.29
CA SER A 194 8.16 -1.71 1.39
C SER A 194 8.76 -0.97 2.58
N GLY A 195 9.97 -1.36 3.00
CA GLY A 195 10.73 -0.71 4.06
C GLY A 195 11.03 0.74 3.76
N PHE A 196 11.54 1.03 2.56
CA PHE A 196 11.83 2.40 2.09
C PHE A 196 10.58 3.28 2.15
N PHE A 197 9.47 2.85 1.56
CA PHE A 197 8.21 3.61 1.58
C PHE A 197 7.74 3.86 3.01
N THR A 198 7.83 2.86 3.87
CA THR A 198 7.40 2.93 5.26
C THR A 198 8.22 3.96 6.05
N ILE A 199 9.54 3.95 5.91
CA ILE A 199 10.46 4.90 6.54
C ILE A 199 10.18 6.33 6.07
N VAL A 200 10.05 6.54 4.76
CA VAL A 200 9.81 7.87 4.18
C VAL A 200 8.46 8.43 4.64
N ARG A 201 7.41 7.59 4.66
CA ARG A 201 6.08 7.98 5.16
C ARG A 201 6.13 8.37 6.64
N LEU A 202 6.85 7.62 7.47
CA LEU A 202 7.03 7.97 8.88
C LEU A 202 7.74 9.32 9.02
N ALA A 203 8.85 9.51 8.31
CA ALA A 203 9.66 10.72 8.38
C ALA A 203 8.83 11.97 8.00
N ILE A 204 8.07 11.93 6.91
CA ILE A 204 7.25 13.08 6.48
C ILE A 204 6.11 13.36 7.46
N ASN A 205 5.49 12.33 8.03
CA ASN A 205 4.44 12.51 9.04
C ASN A 205 4.99 13.09 10.35
N LEU A 206 6.17 12.63 10.81
CA LEU A 206 6.85 13.21 11.96
C LEU A 206 7.25 14.67 11.71
N ALA A 207 7.76 14.98 10.52
CA ALA A 207 8.05 16.36 10.11
C ALA A 207 6.78 17.22 10.12
N SER A 208 5.67 16.71 9.59
CA SER A 208 4.37 17.40 9.60
C SER A 208 3.89 17.69 11.02
N LEU A 209 4.01 16.72 11.93
CA LEU A 209 3.66 16.88 13.34
C LEU A 209 4.54 17.94 14.03
N PHE A 210 5.85 17.91 13.76
CA PHE A 210 6.80 18.84 14.35
C PHE A 210 6.52 20.28 13.88
N VAL A 211 6.35 20.48 12.57
CA VAL A 211 5.98 21.77 11.99
C VAL A 211 4.65 22.26 12.57
N TYR A 212 3.65 21.38 12.65
CA TYR A 212 2.36 21.72 13.23
C TYR A 212 2.49 22.18 14.70
N LYS A 213 3.21 21.44 15.54
CA LYS A 213 3.46 21.82 16.95
C LYS A 213 4.20 23.16 17.06
N LYS A 214 5.22 23.39 16.23
CA LYS A 214 5.98 24.64 16.22
C LYS A 214 5.10 25.83 15.83
N THR A 215 4.31 25.69 14.78
CA THR A 215 3.40 26.76 14.31
C THR A 215 2.27 27.03 15.31
N LYS A 216 1.81 26.00 16.05
CA LYS A 216 0.85 26.15 17.15
C LYS A 216 1.41 26.94 18.33
N ILE A 217 2.66 26.71 18.72
CA ILE A 217 3.33 27.47 19.80
C ILE A 217 3.43 28.96 19.43
N VAL A 218 3.58 29.27 18.14
CA VAL A 218 3.74 30.64 17.63
C VAL A 218 2.39 31.34 17.39
N SER A 219 1.29 30.60 17.23
CA SER A 219 -0.02 31.18 16.90
C SER A 219 -1.12 30.71 17.86
N SER A 220 -1.41 31.55 18.86
CA SER A 220 -2.43 31.34 19.90
C SER A 220 -3.89 31.33 19.40
N GLN A 221 -4.12 31.34 18.08
CA GLN A 221 -5.45 31.50 17.45
C GLN A 221 -5.79 30.36 16.47
N GLN A 222 -5.63 29.10 16.84
CA GLN A 222 -6.14 27.99 16.04
C GLN A 222 -7.42 27.38 16.60
N THR A 223 -8.40 27.20 15.71
CA THR A 223 -9.72 26.63 16.00
C THR A 223 -9.61 25.14 16.37
N ASP A 224 -10.31 24.73 17.43
CA ASP A 224 -10.32 23.37 17.99
C ASP A 224 -10.64 22.27 16.94
N SER A 225 -11.38 22.61 15.88
CA SER A 225 -11.72 21.72 14.76
C SER A 225 -10.52 21.33 13.88
N LYS A 226 -9.62 22.27 13.56
CA LYS A 226 -8.39 21.99 12.79
C LYS A 226 -7.44 21.09 13.59
N GLN A 227 -7.41 21.30 14.90
CA GLN A 227 -6.58 20.52 15.82
C GLN A 227 -7.04 19.06 15.92
N LYS A 228 -8.36 18.82 16.01
CA LYS A 228 -8.93 17.46 15.97
C LYS A 228 -8.68 16.76 14.64
N MET A 229 -8.71 17.48 13.53
CA MET A 229 -8.45 16.90 12.21
C MET A 229 -6.99 16.43 12.05
N GLU A 230 -6.01 17.24 12.43
CA GLU A 230 -4.59 16.85 12.34
C GLU A 230 -4.21 15.71 13.29
N ALA A 231 -4.78 15.69 14.50
CA ALA A 231 -4.60 14.57 15.44
C ALA A 231 -5.13 13.25 14.84
N ARG A 232 -6.32 13.28 14.23
CA ARG A 232 -6.90 12.11 13.54
C ARG A 232 -6.04 11.64 12.37
N LEU A 233 -5.50 12.57 11.58
CA LEU A 233 -4.63 12.25 10.46
C LEU A 233 -3.26 11.70 10.92
N THR A 234 -2.76 12.17 12.05
CA THR A 234 -1.53 11.64 12.66
C THR A 234 -1.74 10.22 13.17
N ILE A 235 -2.84 9.97 13.90
CA ILE A 235 -3.20 8.63 14.38
C ILE A 235 -3.36 7.67 13.19
N TYR A 236 -4.07 8.09 12.14
CA TYR A 236 -4.20 7.32 10.90
C TYR A 236 -2.82 6.98 10.30
N SER A 237 -1.90 7.94 10.27
CA SER A 237 -0.55 7.76 9.72
C SER A 237 0.31 6.81 10.56
N ILE A 238 0.19 6.85 11.88
CA ILE A 238 0.87 5.93 12.80
C ILE A 238 0.31 4.51 12.66
N LEU A 239 -1.02 4.37 12.60
CA LEU A 239 -1.68 3.08 12.41
C LEU A 239 -1.32 2.45 11.06
N THR A 240 -1.32 3.24 9.99
CA THR A 240 -0.90 2.77 8.65
C THR A 240 0.59 2.39 8.61
N PHE A 241 1.45 3.13 9.32
CA PHE A 241 2.86 2.76 9.50
C PHE A 241 3.01 1.39 10.18
N PHE A 242 2.35 1.17 11.33
CA PHE A 242 2.42 -0.12 12.02
C PHE A 242 1.85 -1.27 11.18
N GLY A 243 0.75 -1.03 10.45
CA GLY A 243 0.20 -2.01 9.51
C GLY A 243 1.19 -2.39 8.39
N GLN A 244 1.91 -1.41 7.84
CA GLN A 244 2.91 -1.64 6.79
C GLN A 244 4.19 -2.28 7.32
N LEU A 245 4.58 -1.94 8.54
CA LEU A 245 5.70 -2.58 9.23
C LEU A 245 5.40 -4.08 9.46
N LEU A 246 4.22 -4.41 9.97
CA LEU A 246 3.74 -5.79 10.13
C LEU A 246 3.69 -6.54 8.80
N TYR A 247 3.17 -5.89 7.74
CA TYR A 247 3.16 -6.47 6.40
C TYR A 247 4.58 -6.75 5.86
N THR A 248 5.53 -5.85 6.10
CA THR A 248 6.93 -6.02 5.68
C THR A 248 7.56 -7.22 6.39
N PHE A 249 7.35 -7.36 7.71
CA PHE A 249 7.82 -8.53 8.45
C PHE A 249 7.16 -9.84 7.99
N TYR A 250 5.90 -9.81 7.59
CA TYR A 250 5.21 -10.97 7.02
C TYR A 250 5.74 -11.38 5.64
N MET A 251 6.25 -10.44 4.84
CA MET A 251 6.76 -10.74 3.49
C MET A 251 8.21 -11.27 3.50
N VAL A 252 8.97 -11.00 4.56
CA VAL A 252 10.38 -11.43 4.70
C VAL A 252 10.52 -12.82 5.33
N ASN A 253 9.48 -13.30 6.04
CA ASN A 253 9.43 -14.62 6.66
C ASN A 253 8.54 -15.57 5.85
#